data_AF-A0A352S9M4-F1
#
_entry.id   AF-A0A352S9M4-F1
#
_cell.length_a   1.000
_cell.length_b   1.000
_cell.length_c   1.000
_cell.angle_alpha   90.00
_cell.angle_beta   90.00
_cell.angle_gamma   90.00
#
_symmetry.space_group_name_H-M   'P 1'
#
loop_
_entity.id
_entity.type
_entity.pdbx_description
1 polymer ?
#
loop_
_entity_poly.entity_id
_entity_poly.type
_entity_poly.pdbx_seq_one_letter_code
_entity_poly.pdbx_strand_id
1 'polypeptide(L)'
;RDFTLYYQQISKQYLPKMMELEADRMANLIFKKEEFEREMKVVMEERRLRTDDSPRGTVYEQLLATVYTAMPYRHPVIGWMDDLVNMRVEDVHDWYKTWYVPNNAMVIVTGDVKPDEVRALAERYYGKLKSHPLPLRKTQIEAPQKGIKRIWVKAPAENPYMVMAYKVPRLRDVEKDVDPYALEVLSAVLNGYDNARLTRELVRERRLADDVNVGYDSINRADSLFVLDGTPANGHTTEEIEA
;
A
#
# COMPACT_ATOMS: atom_id res chain seq x y z
N ARG A 1 -2.47 0.27 2.60
CA ARG A 1 -2.69 -0.63 3.77
C ARG A 1 -3.02 0.16 5.03
N ASP A 2 -2.25 1.20 5.36
CA ASP A 2 -2.35 1.85 6.68
C ASP A 2 -3.36 2.99 6.81
N PHE A 3 -3.73 3.60 5.67
CA PHE A 3 -4.61 4.75 5.61
C PHE A 3 -5.41 4.76 4.30
N THR A 4 -6.47 5.56 4.28
CA THR A 4 -7.21 5.93 3.06
C THR A 4 -6.97 7.43 2.84
N LEU A 5 -6.48 7.79 1.65
CA LEU A 5 -6.20 9.18 1.29
C LEU A 5 -7.18 9.65 0.22
N TYR A 6 -7.77 10.81 0.46
CA TYR A 6 -8.52 11.56 -0.53
C TYR A 6 -7.78 12.88 -0.73
N TYR A 7 -7.53 13.26 -1.98
CA TYR A 7 -6.81 14.50 -2.28
C TYR A 7 -7.41 15.16 -3.52
N GLN A 8 -7.25 16.48 -3.59
CA GLN A 8 -7.67 17.29 -4.73
C GLN A 8 -6.60 18.32 -5.05
N GLN A 9 -6.39 18.54 -6.33
CA GLN A 9 -5.58 19.65 -6.83
C GLN A 9 -6.53 20.71 -7.40
N ILE A 10 -6.57 21.88 -6.77
CA ILE A 10 -7.55 22.93 -7.05
C ILE A 10 -6.90 24.31 -7.03
N SER A 11 -7.54 25.30 -7.67
CA SER A 11 -7.18 26.71 -7.48
C SER A 11 -7.56 27.18 -6.07
N LYS A 12 -6.76 28.07 -5.46
CA LYS A 12 -6.92 28.54 -4.08
C LYS A 12 -8.32 29.08 -3.75
N GLN A 13 -8.97 29.70 -4.74
CA GLN A 13 -10.32 30.26 -4.59
C GLN A 13 -11.39 29.20 -4.26
N TYR A 14 -11.14 27.93 -4.60
CA TYR A 14 -12.04 26.82 -4.33
C TYR A 14 -11.75 26.09 -3.02
N LEU A 15 -10.69 26.45 -2.28
CA LEU A 15 -10.33 25.80 -1.03
C LEU A 15 -11.50 25.77 -0.01
N PRO A 16 -12.24 26.87 0.24
CA PRO A 16 -13.39 26.83 1.13
C PRO A 16 -14.45 25.82 0.69
N LYS A 17 -14.71 25.75 -0.64
CA LYS A 17 -15.70 24.83 -1.19
C LYS A 17 -15.26 23.38 -1.06
N MET A 18 -13.97 23.10 -1.27
CA MET A 18 -13.46 21.74 -1.15
C MET A 18 -13.47 21.26 0.31
N MET A 19 -13.08 22.12 1.26
CA MET A 19 -13.15 21.80 2.68
C MET A 19 -14.59 21.56 3.15
N GLU A 20 -15.56 22.31 2.61
CA GLU A 20 -16.99 22.05 2.84
C GLU A 20 -17.40 20.64 2.36
N LEU A 21 -17.06 20.27 1.13
CA LEU A 21 -17.42 18.98 0.54
C LEU A 21 -16.75 17.80 1.25
N GLU A 22 -15.48 17.95 1.64
CA GLU A 22 -14.74 16.94 2.38
C GLU A 22 -15.28 16.76 3.81
N ALA A 23 -15.69 17.85 4.47
CA ALA A 23 -16.34 17.80 5.77
C ALA A 23 -17.72 17.13 5.69
N ASP A 24 -18.48 17.41 4.63
CA ASP A 24 -19.78 16.76 4.38
C ASP A 24 -19.60 15.25 4.13
N ARG A 25 -18.64 14.84 3.29
CA ARG A 25 -18.32 13.43 3.06
C ARG A 25 -17.89 12.72 4.35
N MET A 26 -17.20 13.40 5.25
CA MET A 26 -16.75 12.83 6.53
C MET A 26 -17.91 12.50 7.47
N ALA A 27 -19.06 13.19 7.39
CA ALA A 27 -20.14 13.04 8.36
C ALA A 27 -21.47 12.53 7.80
N ASN A 28 -21.75 12.76 6.52
CA ASN A 28 -23.09 12.63 5.94
C ASN A 28 -23.15 11.68 4.75
N LEU A 29 -22.20 10.76 4.60
CA LEU A 29 -22.19 9.83 3.47
C LEU A 29 -23.39 8.87 3.55
N ILE A 30 -24.14 8.79 2.46
CA ILE A 30 -25.31 7.91 2.33
C ILE A 30 -24.95 6.76 1.39
N PHE A 31 -25.09 5.53 1.87
CA PHE A 31 -24.89 4.34 1.07
C PHE A 31 -26.24 3.80 0.59
N LYS A 32 -26.55 3.98 -0.70
CA LYS A 32 -27.71 3.34 -1.32
C LYS A 32 -27.32 1.94 -1.78
N LYS A 33 -28.20 0.97 -1.52
CA LYS A 33 -27.94 -0.45 -1.83
C LYS A 33 -27.68 -0.66 -3.32
N GLU A 34 -28.46 -0.01 -4.19
CA GLU A 34 -28.35 -0.17 -5.65
C GLU A 34 -27.04 0.42 -6.20
N GLU A 35 -26.59 1.54 -5.62
CA GLU A 35 -25.30 2.15 -5.96
C GLU A 35 -24.16 1.25 -5.47
N PHE A 36 -24.24 0.74 -4.23
CA PHE A 36 -23.27 -0.22 -3.69
C PHE A 36 -23.14 -1.47 -4.56
N GLU A 37 -24.24 -2.13 -4.93
CA GLU A 37 -24.22 -3.34 -5.77
C GLU A 37 -23.59 -3.08 -7.15
N ARG A 38 -23.76 -1.87 -7.70
CA ARG A 38 -23.11 -1.47 -8.95
C ARG A 38 -21.62 -1.23 -8.75
N GLU A 39 -21.24 -0.48 -7.72
CA GLU A 39 -19.83 -0.20 -7.43
C GLU A 39 -19.05 -1.47 -7.07
N MET A 40 -19.64 -2.42 -6.36
CA MET A 40 -18.99 -3.71 -6.07
C MET A 40 -18.64 -4.50 -7.32
N LYS A 41 -19.45 -4.40 -8.40
CA LYS A 41 -19.08 -4.99 -9.69
C LYS A 41 -17.85 -4.31 -10.27
N VAL A 42 -17.76 -2.99 -10.18
CA VAL A 42 -16.58 -2.24 -10.64
C VAL A 42 -15.34 -2.61 -9.84
N VAL A 43 -15.45 -2.75 -8.51
CA VAL A 43 -14.34 -3.19 -7.64
C VAL A 43 -13.89 -4.61 -7.98
N MET A 44 -14.81 -5.54 -8.26
CA MET A 44 -14.46 -6.89 -8.70
C MET A 44 -13.76 -6.90 -10.06
N GLU A 45 -14.18 -6.07 -11.02
CA GLU A 45 -13.49 -5.91 -12.30
C GLU A 45 -12.11 -5.27 -12.12
N GLU A 46 -11.97 -4.27 -11.24
CA GLU A 46 -10.67 -3.70 -10.90
C GLU A 46 -9.74 -4.77 -10.31
N ARG A 47 -10.24 -5.64 -9.42
CA ARG A 47 -9.46 -6.76 -8.89
C ARG A 47 -8.97 -7.69 -10.00
N ARG A 48 -9.85 -8.06 -10.94
CA ARG A 48 -9.49 -8.90 -12.08
C ARG A 48 -8.37 -8.26 -12.89
N LEU A 49 -8.57 -7.02 -13.33
CA LEU A 49 -7.63 -6.30 -14.18
C LEU A 49 -6.28 -6.02 -13.50
N ARG A 50 -6.29 -5.68 -12.20
CA ARG A 50 -5.08 -5.23 -11.47
C ARG A 50 -4.30 -6.37 -10.83
N THR A 51 -4.97 -7.48 -10.49
CA THR A 51 -4.37 -8.57 -9.70
C THR A 51 -4.45 -9.90 -10.41
N ASP A 52 -5.65 -10.36 -10.75
CA ASP A 52 -5.84 -11.73 -11.25
C ASP A 52 -5.30 -11.89 -12.69
N ASP A 53 -5.47 -10.88 -13.55
CA ASP A 53 -4.94 -10.83 -14.92
C ASP A 53 -3.53 -10.23 -15.00
N SER A 54 -2.96 -9.80 -13.87
CA SER A 54 -1.59 -9.29 -13.78
C SER A 54 -0.68 -10.36 -13.18
N PRO A 55 0.27 -10.95 -13.95
CA PRO A 55 1.20 -11.93 -13.41
C PRO A 55 2.00 -11.41 -12.21
N ARG A 56 2.50 -10.16 -12.30
CA ARG A 56 3.20 -9.50 -11.19
C ARG A 56 2.27 -9.29 -10.00
N GLY A 57 1.02 -8.85 -10.24
CA GLY A 57 0.01 -8.69 -9.19
C GLY A 57 -0.29 -10.00 -8.45
N THR A 58 -0.50 -11.09 -9.18
CA THR A 58 -0.78 -12.42 -8.61
C THR A 58 0.41 -12.93 -7.80
N VAL A 59 1.65 -12.87 -8.32
CA VAL A 59 2.85 -13.30 -7.58
C VAL A 59 3.02 -12.48 -6.30
N TYR A 60 2.84 -11.15 -6.37
CA TYR A 60 3.00 -10.27 -5.21
C TYR A 60 1.91 -10.48 -4.15
N GLU A 61 0.65 -10.73 -4.54
CA GLU A 61 -0.42 -11.10 -3.62
C GLU A 61 -0.08 -12.40 -2.86
N GLN A 62 0.37 -13.43 -3.58
CA GLN A 62 0.76 -14.71 -2.97
C GLN A 62 2.02 -14.59 -2.10
N LEU A 63 2.97 -13.75 -2.50
CA LEU A 63 4.15 -13.42 -1.69
C LEU A 63 3.72 -12.83 -0.34
N LEU A 64 2.89 -11.78 -0.33
CA LEU A 64 2.45 -11.14 0.91
C LEU A 64 1.64 -12.11 1.80
N ALA A 65 0.77 -12.91 1.19
CA ALA A 65 -0.02 -13.93 1.88
C ALA A 65 0.84 -15.02 2.54
N THR A 66 2.03 -15.27 1.98
CA THR A 66 2.99 -16.28 2.42
C THR A 66 3.99 -15.73 3.45
N VAL A 67 4.49 -14.52 3.22
CA VAL A 67 5.49 -13.85 4.07
C VAL A 67 4.94 -13.68 5.48
N TYR A 68 3.72 -13.17 5.60
CA TYR A 68 3.05 -12.90 6.87
C TYR A 68 2.13 -14.04 7.29
N THR A 69 2.32 -14.55 8.51
CA THR A 69 1.50 -15.58 9.11
C THR A 69 0.35 -15.00 9.93
N ALA A 70 0.64 -13.97 10.74
CA ALA A 70 -0.35 -13.33 11.59
C ALA A 70 -0.67 -11.91 11.12
N MET A 71 0.35 -11.17 10.66
CA MET A 71 0.20 -9.74 10.39
C MET A 71 -0.88 -9.45 9.31
N PRO A 72 -1.78 -8.47 9.52
CA PRO A 72 -2.84 -8.16 8.57
C PRO A 72 -2.35 -7.70 7.19
N TYR A 73 -1.07 -7.35 7.05
CA TYR A 73 -0.44 -7.01 5.77
C TYR A 73 -0.43 -8.16 4.76
N ARG A 74 -0.79 -9.38 5.19
CA ARG A 74 -1.07 -10.53 4.33
C ARG A 74 -2.35 -10.38 3.49
N HIS A 75 -3.28 -9.51 3.90
CA HIS A 75 -4.52 -9.27 3.17
C HIS A 75 -4.28 -8.29 2.02
N PRO A 76 -4.71 -8.61 0.79
CA PRO A 76 -4.64 -7.66 -0.32
C PRO A 76 -5.52 -6.45 -0.02
N VAL A 77 -5.06 -5.25 -0.40
CA VAL A 77 -5.78 -3.99 -0.12
C VAL A 77 -7.18 -3.99 -0.73
N ILE A 78 -7.32 -4.54 -1.94
CA ILE A 78 -8.60 -4.66 -2.62
C ILE A 78 -9.52 -5.73 -2.01
N GLY A 79 -9.03 -6.57 -1.08
CA GLY A 79 -9.76 -7.71 -0.52
C GLY A 79 -9.69 -8.95 -1.39
N TRP A 80 -9.98 -10.11 -0.80
CA TRP A 80 -10.07 -11.38 -1.55
C TRP A 80 -11.36 -11.40 -2.37
N MET A 81 -11.36 -12.07 -3.53
CA MET A 81 -12.55 -12.12 -4.40
C MET A 81 -13.78 -12.65 -3.65
N ASP A 82 -13.62 -13.67 -2.80
CA ASP A 82 -14.72 -14.21 -1.99
C ASP A 82 -15.25 -13.19 -0.96
N ASP A 83 -14.36 -12.41 -0.33
CA ASP A 83 -14.78 -11.33 0.58
C ASP A 83 -15.58 -10.26 -0.18
N LEU A 84 -15.18 -9.92 -1.42
CA LEU A 84 -15.86 -8.94 -2.26
C LEU A 84 -17.24 -9.42 -2.71
N VAL A 85 -17.37 -10.70 -3.06
CA VAL A 85 -18.66 -11.31 -3.43
C VAL A 85 -19.64 -11.31 -2.26
N ASN A 86 -19.14 -11.50 -1.04
CA ASN A 86 -19.95 -11.59 0.17
C ASN A 86 -20.12 -10.27 0.93
N MET A 87 -19.49 -9.18 0.48
CA MET A 87 -19.59 -7.87 1.11
C MET A 87 -21.00 -7.28 0.95
N ARG A 88 -21.52 -6.69 2.03
CA ARG A 88 -22.84 -6.06 2.05
C ARG A 88 -22.72 -4.56 2.32
N VAL A 89 -23.76 -3.82 1.95
CA VAL A 89 -23.81 -2.36 2.14
C VAL A 89 -23.70 -1.98 3.62
N GLU A 90 -24.21 -2.83 4.52
CA GLU A 90 -24.11 -2.65 5.96
C GLU A 90 -22.66 -2.72 6.45
N ASP A 91 -21.83 -3.58 5.86
CA ASP A 91 -20.43 -3.73 6.25
C ASP A 91 -19.64 -2.45 5.94
N VAL A 92 -19.91 -1.80 4.81
CA VAL A 92 -19.32 -0.50 4.43
C VAL A 92 -19.84 0.62 5.32
N HIS A 93 -21.14 0.63 5.61
CA HIS A 93 -21.74 1.62 6.50
C HIS A 93 -21.14 1.53 7.92
N ASP A 94 -20.98 0.31 8.45
CA ASP A 94 -20.38 0.08 9.76
C ASP A 94 -18.89 0.46 9.78
N TRP A 95 -18.16 0.18 8.70
CA TRP A 95 -16.77 0.62 8.54
C TRP A 95 -16.65 2.15 8.54
N TYR A 96 -17.49 2.83 7.75
CA TYR A 96 -17.54 4.30 7.68
C TYR A 96 -17.83 4.89 9.06
N LYS A 97 -18.93 4.45 9.70
CA LYS A 97 -19.32 4.93 11.03
C LYS A 97 -18.25 4.70 12.09
N THR A 98 -17.49 3.60 11.99
CA THR A 98 -16.46 3.28 12.98
C THR A 98 -15.19 4.10 12.80
N TRP A 99 -14.74 4.33 11.57
CA TRP A 99 -13.40 4.83 11.29
C TRP A 99 -13.32 6.24 10.70
N TYR A 100 -14.38 6.74 10.06
CA TYR A 100 -14.41 8.06 9.42
C TYR A 100 -14.88 9.12 10.42
N VAL A 101 -14.00 9.44 11.37
CA VAL A 101 -14.24 10.48 12.38
C VAL A 101 -13.12 11.51 12.44
N PRO A 102 -13.39 12.76 12.88
CA PRO A 102 -12.40 13.83 12.91
C PRO A 102 -11.14 13.49 13.72
N ASN A 103 -11.28 12.76 14.83
CA ASN A 103 -10.15 12.32 15.66
C ASN A 103 -9.35 11.14 15.07
N ASN A 104 -9.69 10.67 13.87
CA ASN A 104 -8.97 9.66 13.12
C ASN A 104 -8.55 10.15 11.72
N ALA A 105 -8.62 11.46 11.47
CA ALA A 105 -8.33 12.07 10.18
C ALA A 105 -7.29 13.20 10.32
N MET A 106 -6.59 13.48 9.23
CA MET A 106 -5.68 14.62 9.11
C MET A 106 -5.97 15.34 7.80
N VAL A 107 -6.09 16.67 7.87
CA VAL A 107 -6.23 17.53 6.69
C VAL A 107 -4.88 18.19 6.45
N ILE A 108 -4.32 17.96 5.27
CA ILE A 108 -3.02 18.51 4.84
C ILE A 108 -3.29 19.46 3.67
N VAL A 109 -2.83 20.70 3.78
CA VAL A 109 -2.97 21.73 2.74
C VAL A 109 -1.61 22.29 2.40
N THR A 110 -1.23 22.24 1.13
CA THR A 110 0.06 22.75 0.62
C THR A 110 -0.19 23.58 -0.65
N GLY A 111 0.32 24.82 -0.70
CA GLY A 111 0.17 25.70 -1.86
C GLY A 111 0.13 27.19 -1.48
N ASP A 112 -0.49 28.02 -2.34
CA ASP A 112 -0.70 29.46 -2.14
C ASP A 112 -1.83 29.73 -1.13
N VAL A 113 -1.52 29.54 0.16
CA VAL A 113 -2.46 29.69 1.29
C VAL A 113 -1.79 30.33 2.49
N LYS A 114 -2.57 31.00 3.36
CA LYS A 114 -2.09 31.44 4.67
C LYS A 114 -2.54 30.45 5.76
N PRO A 115 -1.64 30.01 6.66
CA PRO A 115 -1.97 29.04 7.70
C PRO A 115 -3.18 29.42 8.56
N ASP A 116 -3.30 30.69 8.95
CA ASP A 116 -4.43 31.17 9.78
C ASP A 116 -5.77 31.10 9.05
N GLU A 117 -5.78 31.38 7.74
CA GLU A 117 -6.98 31.27 6.91
C GLU A 117 -7.41 29.80 6.77
N VAL A 118 -6.44 28.89 6.57
CA VAL A 118 -6.70 27.44 6.52
C VAL A 118 -7.24 26.94 7.86
N ARG A 119 -6.64 27.38 8.98
CA ARG A 119 -7.08 27.02 10.34
C ARG A 119 -8.52 27.47 10.59
N ALA A 120 -8.86 28.70 10.21
CA ALA A 120 -10.22 29.22 10.34
C ALA A 120 -11.23 28.43 9.50
N LEU A 121 -10.88 28.05 8.26
CA LEU A 121 -11.72 27.19 7.43
C LEU A 121 -11.86 25.80 8.05
N ALA A 122 -10.79 25.25 8.61
CA ALA A 122 -10.81 23.93 9.24
C ALA A 122 -11.73 23.90 10.47
N GLU A 123 -11.64 24.91 11.34
CA GLU A 123 -12.56 25.09 12.48
C GLU A 123 -14.01 25.27 12.02
N ARG A 124 -14.22 26.01 10.92
CA ARG A 124 -15.55 26.28 10.37
C ARG A 124 -16.26 25.02 9.85
N TYR A 125 -15.55 24.17 9.12
CA TYR A 125 -16.12 23.01 8.41
C TYR A 125 -15.95 21.71 9.19
N TYR A 126 -14.73 21.36 9.60
CA TYR A 126 -14.46 20.11 10.32
C TYR A 126 -14.64 20.24 11.83
N GLY A 127 -14.40 21.43 12.42
CA GLY A 127 -14.46 21.64 13.87
C GLY A 127 -15.85 21.45 14.50
N LYS A 128 -16.91 21.41 13.68
CA LYS A 128 -18.29 21.16 14.12
C LYS A 128 -18.66 19.67 14.13
N LEU A 129 -17.84 18.83 13.51
CA LEU A 129 -18.13 17.41 13.38
C LEU A 129 -17.91 16.71 14.72
N LYS A 130 -18.84 15.81 15.08
CA LYS A 130 -18.75 15.06 16.34
C LYS A 130 -17.70 13.96 16.21
N SER A 131 -16.84 13.87 17.22
CA SER A 131 -15.89 12.78 17.40
C SER A 131 -16.51 11.69 18.28
N HIS A 132 -15.97 10.47 18.18
CA HIS A 132 -16.19 9.43 19.18
C HIS A 132 -14.92 8.60 19.42
N PRO A 133 -14.85 7.85 20.54
CA PRO A 133 -13.76 6.92 20.77
C PRO A 133 -13.66 5.89 19.65
N LEU A 134 -12.43 5.60 19.23
CA LEU A 134 -12.14 4.54 18.26
C LEU A 134 -12.01 3.19 18.97
N PRO A 135 -12.34 2.07 18.30
CA PRO A 135 -11.99 0.75 18.81
C PRO A 135 -10.48 0.61 19.05
N LEU A 136 -10.11 -0.10 20.12
CA LEU A 136 -8.72 -0.40 20.42
C LEU A 136 -8.12 -1.25 19.29
N ARG A 137 -7.09 -0.71 18.62
CA ARG A 137 -6.30 -1.44 17.62
C ARG A 137 -5.31 -2.35 18.34
N LYS A 138 -5.63 -3.64 18.44
CA LYS A 138 -4.75 -4.63 19.06
C LYS A 138 -3.50 -4.80 18.20
N THR A 139 -2.32 -4.64 18.80
CA THR A 139 -1.04 -4.94 18.12
C THR A 139 -1.01 -6.41 17.76
N GLN A 140 -0.74 -6.72 16.50
CA GLN A 140 -0.42 -8.07 16.07
C GLN A 140 1.08 -8.20 15.95
N ILE A 141 1.63 -9.26 16.54
CA ILE A 141 3.06 -9.57 16.49
C ILE A 141 3.21 -10.72 15.50
N GLU A 142 4.03 -10.51 14.48
CA GLU A 142 4.34 -11.53 13.50
C GLU A 142 5.20 -12.61 14.13
N ALA A 143 4.85 -13.88 13.89
CA ALA A 143 5.61 -14.99 14.43
C ALA A 143 7.03 -15.03 13.82
N PRO A 144 8.07 -15.39 14.60
CA PRO A 144 9.40 -15.61 14.06
C PRO A 144 9.36 -16.64 12.93
N GLN A 145 10.02 -16.32 11.82
CA GLN A 145 10.11 -17.22 10.69
C GLN A 145 11.10 -18.35 11.00
N LYS A 146 10.67 -19.60 10.79
CA LYS A 146 11.48 -20.79 11.10
C LYS A 146 12.42 -21.23 9.96
N GLY A 147 12.27 -20.66 8.77
CA GLY A 147 13.05 -21.03 7.59
C GLY A 147 12.60 -20.31 6.33
N ILE A 148 13.26 -20.57 5.22
CA ILE A 148 12.91 -20.01 3.91
C ILE A 148 11.54 -20.55 3.47
N LYS A 149 10.70 -19.67 2.94
CA LYS A 149 9.44 -20.03 2.28
C LYS A 149 9.63 -19.79 0.77
N ARG A 150 9.26 -20.77 -0.05
CA ARG A 150 9.30 -20.67 -1.51
C ARG A 150 7.93 -21.03 -2.07
N ILE A 151 7.48 -20.27 -3.05
CA ILE A 151 6.21 -20.49 -3.74
C ILE A 151 6.45 -20.38 -5.24
N TRP A 152 5.70 -21.17 -6.01
CA TRP A 152 5.65 -21.07 -7.46
C TRP A 152 4.22 -20.76 -7.85
N VAL A 153 4.06 -19.70 -8.63
CA VAL A 153 2.76 -19.23 -9.09
C VAL A 153 2.75 -19.36 -10.61
N LYS A 154 1.72 -19.99 -11.14
CA LYS A 154 1.49 -20.07 -12.58
C LYS A 154 0.41 -19.06 -12.96
N ALA A 155 0.73 -18.16 -13.87
CA ALA A 155 -0.18 -17.19 -14.46
C ALA A 155 0.13 -17.03 -15.95
N PRO A 156 -0.83 -16.60 -16.79
CA PRO A 156 -0.56 -16.26 -18.18
C PRO A 156 0.43 -15.09 -18.28
N ALA A 157 1.69 -15.38 -18.62
CA ALA A 157 2.76 -14.39 -18.69
C ALA A 157 3.70 -14.71 -19.86
N GLU A 158 4.25 -13.67 -20.49
CA GLU A 158 5.26 -13.83 -21.55
C GLU A 158 6.64 -14.14 -20.97
N ASN A 159 7.00 -13.50 -19.86
CA ASN A 159 8.30 -13.62 -19.22
C ASN A 159 8.18 -14.20 -17.81
N PRO A 160 9.18 -14.96 -17.35
CA PRO A 160 9.28 -15.34 -15.94
C PRO A 160 9.47 -14.10 -15.06
N TYR A 161 9.18 -14.25 -13.77
CA TYR A 161 9.41 -13.20 -12.79
C TYR A 161 9.75 -13.84 -11.45
N MET A 162 10.72 -13.28 -10.75
CA MET A 162 11.04 -13.67 -9.39
C MET A 162 10.90 -12.50 -8.45
N VAL A 163 10.58 -12.80 -7.20
CA VAL A 163 10.60 -11.83 -6.11
C VAL A 163 11.04 -12.52 -4.82
N MET A 164 11.97 -11.88 -4.13
CA MET A 164 12.46 -12.23 -2.80
C MET A 164 12.05 -11.14 -1.83
N ALA A 165 11.56 -11.52 -0.65
CA ALA A 165 11.23 -10.58 0.41
C ALA A 165 11.83 -11.01 1.74
N TYR A 166 12.53 -10.07 2.37
CA TYR A 166 13.14 -10.24 3.68
C TYR A 166 12.37 -9.39 4.68
N LYS A 167 11.91 -10.00 5.78
CA LYS A 167 11.35 -9.26 6.91
C LYS A 167 12.47 -8.47 7.57
N VAL A 168 12.31 -7.16 7.64
CA VAL A 168 13.32 -6.23 8.15
C VAL A 168 12.69 -5.20 9.09
N PRO A 169 13.49 -4.54 9.94
CA PRO A 169 12.99 -3.47 10.79
C PRO A 169 12.31 -2.35 9.99
N ARG A 170 11.33 -1.72 10.63
CA ARG A 170 10.75 -0.44 10.20
C ARG A 170 11.32 0.68 11.06
N LEU A 171 11.18 1.93 10.62
CA LEU A 171 11.50 3.09 11.43
C LEU A 171 10.48 3.23 12.57
N ARG A 172 10.96 3.18 13.81
CA ARG A 172 10.18 3.33 15.05
C ARG A 172 10.57 4.57 15.84
N ASP A 173 11.87 4.81 15.96
CA ASP A 173 12.45 5.98 16.63
C ASP A 173 13.45 6.66 15.68
N VAL A 174 13.06 7.83 15.17
CA VAL A 174 13.82 8.58 14.16
C VAL A 174 15.22 9.01 14.63
N GLU A 175 15.44 9.10 15.95
CA GLU A 175 16.71 9.55 16.51
C GLU A 175 17.64 8.37 16.88
N LYS A 176 17.10 7.16 17.05
CA LYS A 176 17.85 6.02 17.61
C LYS A 176 18.00 4.85 16.66
N ASP A 177 17.05 4.66 15.77
CA ASP A 177 17.11 3.54 14.84
C ASP A 177 18.19 3.80 13.80
N VAL A 178 19.01 2.79 13.52
CA VAL A 178 20.08 2.86 12.52
C VAL A 178 19.79 1.91 11.36
N ASP A 179 19.25 0.73 11.66
CA ASP A 179 19.00 -0.32 10.66
C ASP A 179 18.09 0.13 9.50
N PRO A 180 16.95 0.83 9.73
CA PRO A 180 16.12 1.31 8.62
C PRO A 180 16.88 2.24 7.67
N TYR A 181 17.69 3.16 8.18
CA TYR A 181 18.50 4.05 7.35
C TYR A 181 19.60 3.28 6.60
N ALA A 182 20.23 2.30 7.25
CA ALA A 182 21.21 1.43 6.61
C ALA A 182 20.58 0.62 5.46
N LEU A 183 19.34 0.17 5.61
CA LEU A 183 18.58 -0.54 4.58
C LEU A 183 18.16 0.39 3.42
N GLU A 184 17.81 1.64 3.67
CA GLU A 184 17.58 2.64 2.61
C GLU A 184 18.86 2.86 1.77
N VAL A 185 20.00 3.03 2.45
CA VAL A 185 21.31 3.14 1.77
C VAL A 185 21.63 1.86 1.00
N LEU A 186 21.37 0.68 1.56
CA LEU A 186 21.58 -0.60 0.89
C LEU A 186 20.75 -0.69 -0.40
N SER A 187 19.46 -0.34 -0.34
CA SER A 187 18.58 -0.30 -1.51
C SER A 187 19.15 0.61 -2.60
N ALA A 188 19.58 1.82 -2.24
CA ALA A 188 20.18 2.77 -3.17
C ALA A 188 21.50 2.27 -3.79
N VAL A 189 22.34 1.59 -3.00
CA VAL A 189 23.60 0.99 -3.49
C VAL A 189 23.34 -0.17 -4.46
N LEU A 190 22.29 -0.96 -4.22
CA LEU A 190 21.94 -2.12 -5.05
C LEU A 190 21.25 -1.71 -6.35
N ASN A 191 20.30 -0.77 -6.32
CA ASN A 191 19.46 -0.43 -7.48
C ASN A 191 18.95 1.04 -7.50
N GLY A 192 19.58 1.97 -6.79
CA GLY A 192 19.12 3.37 -6.72
C GLY A 192 19.34 4.21 -7.99
N TYR A 193 20.05 3.69 -8.99
CA TYR A 193 20.33 4.36 -10.27
C TYR A 193 20.75 3.34 -11.34
N ASP A 194 20.71 3.72 -12.62
CA ASP A 194 20.91 2.83 -13.79
C ASP A 194 22.26 2.09 -13.88
N ASN A 195 23.22 2.45 -13.03
CA ASN A 195 24.54 1.82 -12.94
C ASN A 195 24.88 1.36 -11.51
N ALA A 196 23.85 1.20 -10.66
CA ALA A 196 23.97 0.59 -9.35
C ALA A 196 24.33 -0.90 -9.47
N ARG A 197 24.70 -1.54 -8.36
CA ARG A 197 25.38 -2.84 -8.37
C ARG A 197 24.61 -3.92 -9.14
N LEU A 198 23.32 -4.11 -8.87
CA LEU A 198 22.54 -5.19 -9.47
C LEU A 198 22.29 -4.95 -10.96
N THR A 199 21.93 -3.73 -11.35
CA THR A 199 21.71 -3.39 -12.76
C THR A 199 23.01 -3.52 -13.56
N ARG A 200 24.13 -3.04 -13.01
CA ARG A 200 25.44 -3.17 -13.67
C ARG A 200 25.81 -4.65 -13.84
N GLU A 201 25.73 -5.44 -12.79
CA GLU A 201 26.17 -6.83 -12.79
C GLU A 201 25.24 -7.74 -13.60
N LEU A 202 23.94 -7.75 -13.26
CA LEU A 202 22.98 -8.74 -13.76
C LEU A 202 22.40 -8.34 -15.13
N VAL A 203 22.20 -7.05 -15.39
CA VAL A 203 21.60 -6.58 -16.65
C VAL A 203 22.67 -6.24 -17.69
N ARG A 204 23.73 -5.51 -17.32
CA ARG A 204 24.70 -5.00 -18.31
C ARG A 204 25.86 -5.96 -18.57
N GLU A 205 26.54 -6.41 -17.51
CA GLU A 205 27.76 -7.21 -17.62
C GLU A 205 27.44 -8.68 -17.90
N ARG A 206 26.70 -9.36 -17.01
CA ARG A 206 26.36 -10.79 -17.16
C ARG A 206 25.15 -11.05 -18.07
N ARG A 207 24.29 -10.04 -18.26
CA ARG A 207 23.07 -10.12 -19.11
C ARG A 207 22.13 -11.28 -18.76
N LEU A 208 22.00 -11.58 -17.46
CA LEU A 208 21.11 -12.62 -16.95
C LEU A 208 19.68 -12.14 -16.76
N ALA A 209 19.49 -10.82 -16.59
CA ALA A 209 18.19 -10.21 -16.33
C ALA A 209 17.91 -9.08 -17.33
N ASP A 210 16.65 -8.93 -17.71
CA ASP A 210 16.15 -7.77 -18.46
C ASP A 210 15.94 -6.59 -17.51
N ASP A 211 15.42 -6.85 -16.31
CA ASP A 211 15.28 -5.87 -15.24
C ASP A 211 15.50 -6.49 -13.86
N VAL A 212 16.00 -5.66 -12.94
CA VAL A 212 16.14 -5.98 -11.51
C VAL A 212 15.77 -4.74 -10.71
N ASN A 213 15.01 -4.93 -9.63
CA ASN A 213 14.52 -3.88 -8.76
C ASN A 213 14.82 -4.20 -7.30
N VAL A 214 15.01 -3.16 -6.50
CA VAL A 214 15.10 -3.26 -5.04
C VAL A 214 14.15 -2.26 -4.39
N GLY A 215 13.32 -2.74 -3.47
CA GLY A 215 12.34 -1.94 -2.75
C GLY A 215 12.49 -2.10 -1.25
N TYR A 216 12.47 -0.99 -0.53
CA TYR A 216 12.36 -0.97 0.92
C TYR A 216 11.59 0.28 1.34
N ASP A 217 10.61 0.11 2.22
CA ASP A 217 9.82 1.22 2.77
C ASP A 217 9.88 1.17 4.31
N SER A 218 10.65 2.07 4.89
CA SER A 218 10.86 2.12 6.33
C SER A 218 9.64 2.63 7.11
N ILE A 219 8.67 3.28 6.45
CA ILE A 219 7.59 4.05 7.09
C ILE A 219 6.27 3.28 7.01
N ASN A 220 6.26 2.08 7.60
CA ASN A 220 5.08 1.25 7.74
C ASN A 220 4.60 1.18 9.19
N ARG A 221 3.30 0.90 9.42
CA ARG A 221 2.80 0.58 10.77
C ARG A 221 3.24 -0.80 11.25
N ALA A 222 3.29 -1.77 10.32
CA ALA A 222 3.84 -3.11 10.55
C ALA A 222 5.34 -3.15 10.25
N ASP A 223 6.00 -4.25 10.66
CA ASP A 223 7.35 -4.55 10.19
C ASP A 223 7.43 -4.53 8.66
N SER A 224 8.59 -4.14 8.13
CA SER A 224 8.76 -3.84 6.71
C SER A 224 9.35 -5.04 5.95
N LEU A 225 9.30 -4.95 4.62
CA LEU A 225 9.94 -5.90 3.72
C LEU A 225 11.03 -5.19 2.92
N PHE A 226 12.20 -5.82 2.86
CA PHE A 226 13.23 -5.52 1.87
C PHE A 226 13.02 -6.49 0.71
N VAL A 227 12.67 -5.97 -0.45
CA VAL A 227 12.22 -6.72 -1.61
C VAL A 227 13.27 -6.60 -2.71
N LEU A 228 13.62 -7.73 -3.32
CA LEU A 228 14.38 -7.78 -4.56
C LEU A 228 13.55 -8.53 -5.58
N ASP A 229 13.45 -8.01 -6.78
CA ASP A 229 12.71 -8.66 -7.85
C ASP A 229 13.34 -8.43 -9.20
N GLY A 230 12.93 -9.22 -10.19
CA GLY A 230 13.46 -9.08 -11.53
C GLY A 230 12.87 -10.08 -12.52
N THR A 231 13.09 -9.77 -13.79
CA THR A 231 12.73 -10.61 -14.92
C THR A 231 14.02 -11.12 -15.58
N PRO A 232 14.21 -12.45 -15.69
CA PRO A 232 15.38 -13.01 -16.37
C PRO A 232 15.33 -12.67 -17.86
N ALA A 233 16.51 -12.48 -18.45
CA ALA A 233 16.63 -12.26 -19.89
C ALA A 233 16.28 -13.54 -20.66
N ASN A 234 15.96 -13.40 -21.95
CA ASN A 234 15.57 -14.54 -22.78
C ASN A 234 16.66 -15.64 -22.79
N GLY A 235 16.26 -16.87 -22.48
CA GLY A 235 17.16 -18.02 -22.33
C GLY A 235 17.70 -18.23 -20.92
N HIS A 236 17.39 -17.34 -19.97
CA HIS A 236 17.74 -17.47 -18.56
C HIS A 236 16.55 -17.82 -17.67
N THR A 237 16.83 -18.39 -16.49
CA THR A 237 15.80 -18.82 -15.53
C THR A 237 15.75 -17.93 -14.28
N THR A 238 14.63 -18.02 -13.55
CA THR A 238 14.48 -17.33 -12.26
C THR A 238 15.50 -17.80 -11.21
N GLU A 239 15.98 -19.03 -11.31
CA GLU A 239 17.02 -19.56 -10.41
C GLU A 239 18.40 -18.98 -10.72
N GLU A 240 18.70 -18.65 -11.98
CA GLU A 240 19.98 -18.06 -12.37
C GLU A 240 20.14 -16.62 -11.87
N ILE A 241 19.05 -15.86 -11.86
CA ILE A 241 19.05 -14.48 -11.32
C ILE A 241 18.89 -14.44 -9.79
N GLU A 242 18.45 -15.54 -9.17
CA GLU A 242 18.41 -15.68 -7.72
C GLU A 242 19.78 -15.95 -7.07
N ALA A 243 20.61 -16.74 -7.76
CA ALA A 243 21.87 -17.28 -7.25
C ALA A 243 23.01 -16.26 -7.18
#